data_AF-A0A6L7CCF2-F1
#
_entry.id   AF-A0A6L7CCF2-F1
#
_cell.length_a   1.000
_cell.length_b   1.000
_cell.length_c   1.000
_cell.angle_alpha   90.00
_cell.angle_beta   90.00
_cell.angle_gamma   90.00
#
_symmetry.space_group_name_H-M   'P 1'
#
loop_
_entity.id
_entity.type
_entity.pdbx_description
1 polymer ?
#
loop_
_entity_poly.entity_id
_entity_poly.type
_entity_poly.pdbx_seq_one_letter_code
_entity_poly.pdbx_strand_id
1 'polypeptide(L)'
;AALVGVLVTNLFGLTAEGLVQGGAETARLNAIESNYVGKVSDLSVPQLVLSFIPKNPFADLTGANPTSIISVVIFATFLGVAALKLLKDDAPKGERVLAAIDTLQSWVMKLVRLVMQLTPYGVLALMTKVVAGSNLQDIIKLGSFVVASYLGLLIMFAVHGILLGINGVSPLKYFRKVWPVLTFAFTSRSSAASIPLNVEAQTRRLGVPESIASFAASFGATIGQNGCAGLYPAMLAVMVAPTVGINPLDPMWIATLVGIVTVSSAGVAGVGGGATFAALIVLPAMGLPVTLVALLISVEPLIDMGRTALNVSGSMTAGTLTSQWLKQTDKAILDSEDDAELAHH
;
A
#
# COMPACT_ATOMS: atom_id res chain seq x y z
N ALA A 1 10.52 -7.14 0.29
CA ALA A 1 10.62 -5.72 -0.11
C ALA A 1 11.83 -5.01 0.50
N ALA A 2 12.00 -4.98 1.83
CA ALA A 2 13.15 -4.32 2.48
C ALA A 2 14.51 -4.79 1.92
N LEU A 3 14.72 -6.11 1.83
CA LEU A 3 15.93 -6.69 1.24
C LEU A 3 16.16 -6.27 -0.22
N VAL A 4 15.09 -6.13 -1.01
CA VAL A 4 15.19 -5.62 -2.39
C VAL A 4 15.63 -4.16 -2.36
N GLY A 5 15.06 -3.33 -1.47
CA GLY A 5 15.50 -1.96 -1.25
C GLY A 5 16.98 -1.86 -0.90
N VAL A 6 17.45 -2.69 0.05
CA VAL A 6 18.88 -2.78 0.39
C VAL A 6 19.72 -3.14 -0.83
N LEU A 7 19.31 -4.15 -1.59
CA LEU A 7 20.01 -4.61 -2.79
C LEU A 7 20.12 -3.49 -3.84
N VAL A 8 19.01 -2.86 -4.23
CA VAL A 8 19.05 -1.85 -5.31
C VAL A 8 19.77 -0.57 -4.88
N THR A 9 19.66 -0.16 -3.63
CA THR A 9 20.38 1.03 -3.13
C THR A 9 21.89 0.80 -3.18
N ASN A 10 22.36 -0.38 -2.75
CA ASN A 10 23.78 -0.72 -2.83
C ASN A 10 24.26 -0.92 -4.27
N LEU A 11 23.47 -1.57 -5.13
CA LEU A 11 23.80 -1.79 -6.54
C LEU A 11 24.04 -0.48 -7.30
N PHE A 12 23.27 0.57 -6.98
CA PHE A 12 23.40 1.89 -7.59
C PHE A 12 24.37 2.82 -6.83
N GLY A 13 24.98 2.36 -5.75
CA GLY A 13 25.88 3.17 -4.92
C GLY A 13 25.20 4.42 -4.35
N LEU A 14 23.89 4.35 -4.05
CA LEU A 14 23.13 5.49 -3.59
C LEU A 14 23.51 5.82 -2.14
N THR A 15 23.92 7.06 -1.92
CA THR A 15 24.28 7.59 -0.60
C THR A 15 23.68 8.98 -0.43
N ALA A 16 23.41 9.35 0.82
CA ALA A 16 23.03 10.71 1.20
C ALA A 16 24.25 11.62 1.37
N GLU A 17 25.48 11.09 1.33
CA GLU A 17 26.70 11.87 1.37
C GLU A 17 26.78 12.84 0.18
N GLY A 18 27.03 14.12 0.46
CA GLY A 18 27.12 15.16 -0.57
C GLY A 18 25.77 15.70 -1.07
N LEU A 19 24.63 15.20 -0.59
CA LEU A 19 23.33 15.84 -0.83
C LEU A 19 23.23 17.12 0.01
N VAL A 20 23.47 18.27 -0.63
CA VAL A 20 23.38 19.59 0.01
C VAL A 20 21.92 19.99 0.17
N GLN A 21 21.49 20.26 1.40
CA GLN A 21 20.19 20.85 1.68
C GLN A 21 20.18 22.33 1.28
N GLY A 22 19.31 22.71 0.36
CA GLY A 22 19.00 24.11 0.08
C GLY A 22 17.98 24.67 1.07
N GLY A 23 17.68 25.96 0.93
CA GLY A 23 16.73 26.64 1.83
C GLY A 23 15.30 26.10 1.77
N ALA A 24 14.88 25.54 0.63
CA ALA A 24 13.57 24.92 0.48
C ALA A 24 13.47 23.60 1.26
N GLU A 25 14.56 22.83 1.28
CA GLU A 25 14.66 21.57 2.00
C GLU A 25 14.73 21.81 3.52
N THR A 26 15.46 22.83 3.97
CA THR A 26 15.46 23.25 5.38
C THR A 26 14.05 23.65 5.86
N ALA A 27 13.30 24.40 5.05
CA ALA A 27 11.94 24.78 5.39
C ALA A 27 10.99 23.56 5.49
N ARG A 28 11.16 22.58 4.59
CA ARG A 28 10.40 21.31 4.63
C ARG A 28 10.77 20.47 5.85
N LEU A 29 12.03 20.43 6.25
CA LEU A 29 12.47 19.72 7.46
C LEU A 29 11.82 20.31 8.71
N ASN A 30 11.84 21.63 8.85
CA ASN A 30 11.19 22.29 9.98
C ASN A 30 9.67 21.98 10.02
N ALA A 31 9.02 21.87 8.85
CA ALA A 31 7.61 21.47 8.77
C ALA A 31 7.39 19.99 9.16
N ILE A 32 8.31 19.08 8.80
CA ILE A 32 8.28 17.67 9.20
C ILE A 32 8.48 17.53 10.71
N GLU A 33 9.49 18.19 11.28
CA GLU A 33 9.81 18.13 12.70
C GLU A 33 8.66 18.68 13.56
N SER A 34 8.10 19.83 13.19
CA SER A 34 7.01 20.46 13.93
C SER A 34 5.67 19.73 13.83
N ASN A 35 5.32 19.14 12.67
CA ASN A 35 4.00 18.56 12.44
C ASN A 35 3.94 17.04 12.60
N TYR A 36 5.06 16.33 12.41
CA TYR A 36 5.07 14.87 12.30
C TYR A 36 5.95 14.19 13.35
N VAL A 37 7.17 14.67 13.62
CA VAL A 37 8.09 13.98 14.54
C VAL A 37 7.51 13.89 15.96
N GLY A 38 6.92 14.97 16.48
CA GLY A 38 6.26 14.95 17.79
C GLY A 38 4.99 14.07 17.88
N LYS A 39 4.42 13.63 16.75
CA LYS A 39 3.29 12.68 16.71
C LYS A 39 3.73 11.23 16.52
N VAL A 40 4.93 11.01 15.98
CA VAL A 40 5.50 9.68 15.71
C VAL A 40 6.45 9.22 16.82
N SER A 41 7.08 10.15 17.55
CA SER A 41 8.02 9.84 18.65
C SER A 41 7.41 9.03 19.81
N ASP A 42 6.08 9.08 19.98
CA ASP A 42 5.37 8.38 21.07
C ASP A 42 4.73 7.03 20.64
N LEU A 43 4.83 6.66 19.36
CA LEU A 43 4.26 5.43 18.82
C LEU A 43 5.16 4.22 19.07
N SER A 44 5.22 3.82 20.35
CA SER A 44 5.73 2.50 20.72
C SER A 44 4.84 1.40 20.10
N VAL A 45 5.44 0.24 19.75
CA VAL A 45 4.76 -0.87 19.06
C VAL A 45 3.44 -1.28 19.76
N PRO A 46 3.37 -1.39 21.09
CA PRO A 46 2.10 -1.57 21.81
C PRO A 46 1.01 -0.52 21.53
N GLN A 47 1.33 0.78 21.53
CA GLN A 47 0.31 1.81 21.26
C GLN A 47 -0.12 1.83 19.79
N LEU A 48 0.76 1.42 18.87
CA LEU A 48 0.37 1.16 17.48
C LEU A 48 -0.67 0.03 17.38
N VAL A 49 -0.47 -1.08 18.08
CA VAL A 49 -1.46 -2.17 18.13
C VAL A 49 -2.77 -1.69 18.78
N LEU A 50 -2.70 -0.94 19.88
CA LEU A 50 -3.90 -0.37 20.52
C LEU A 50 -4.65 0.61 19.61
N SER A 51 -3.94 1.29 18.70
CA SER A 51 -4.54 2.24 17.75
C SER A 51 -5.40 1.59 16.67
N PHE A 52 -5.33 0.26 16.52
CA PHE A 52 -6.21 -0.50 15.63
C PHE A 52 -7.57 -0.80 16.26
N ILE A 53 -7.70 -0.65 17.58
CA ILE A 53 -8.98 -0.85 18.26
C ILE A 53 -9.77 0.46 18.19
N PRO A 54 -10.91 0.50 17.44
CA PRO A 54 -11.70 1.71 17.29
C PRO A 54 -12.28 2.14 18.65
N LYS A 55 -11.93 3.35 19.10
CA LYS A 55 -12.62 3.98 20.24
C LYS A 55 -14.00 4.49 19.85
N ASN A 56 -14.14 4.93 18.59
CA ASN A 56 -15.39 5.36 18.00
C ASN A 56 -15.43 4.93 16.52
N PRO A 57 -16.06 3.79 16.19
CA PRO A 57 -16.08 3.29 14.82
C PRO A 57 -16.76 4.24 13.84
N PHE A 58 -17.71 5.07 14.30
CA PHE A 58 -18.36 6.06 13.45
C PHE A 58 -17.45 7.22 13.07
N ALA A 59 -16.52 7.61 13.95
CA ALA A 59 -15.48 8.57 13.60
C ALA A 59 -14.47 7.96 12.61
N ASP A 60 -14.16 6.68 12.74
CA ASP A 60 -13.27 6.01 11.78
C ASP A 60 -13.90 5.86 10.40
N LEU A 61 -15.23 5.75 10.29
CA LEU A 61 -15.92 5.79 8.99
C LEU A 61 -15.74 7.12 8.23
N THR A 62 -15.35 8.21 8.90
CA THR A 62 -15.05 9.49 8.24
C THR A 62 -13.57 9.63 7.85
N GLY A 63 -12.72 8.66 8.21
CA GLY A 63 -11.27 8.73 8.01
C GLY A 63 -10.58 9.66 9.01
N ALA A 64 -11.13 9.80 10.23
CA ALA A 64 -10.59 10.69 11.26
C ALA A 64 -9.16 10.34 11.71
N ASN A 65 -8.75 9.06 11.57
CA ASN A 65 -7.45 8.57 12.00
C ASN A 65 -6.68 7.90 10.84
N PRO A 66 -5.34 7.92 10.86
CA PRO A 66 -4.53 7.17 9.90
C PRO A 66 -4.83 5.66 9.89
N THR A 67 -5.25 5.11 11.03
CA THR A 67 -5.60 3.69 11.20
C THR A 67 -7.08 3.40 10.94
N SER A 68 -7.88 4.37 10.50
CA SER A 68 -9.33 4.20 10.39
C SER A 68 -9.76 3.02 9.51
N ILE A 69 -9.05 2.72 8.42
CA ILE A 69 -9.40 1.58 7.55
C ILE A 69 -9.29 0.25 8.33
N ILE A 70 -8.17 -0.01 9.03
CA ILE A 70 -8.02 -1.24 9.80
C ILE A 70 -8.98 -1.30 10.99
N SER A 71 -9.23 -0.16 11.65
CA SER A 71 -10.20 -0.05 12.73
C SER A 71 -11.61 -0.40 12.27
N VAL A 72 -12.03 0.09 11.09
CA VAL A 72 -13.32 -0.26 10.47
C VAL A 72 -13.38 -1.75 10.10
N VAL A 73 -12.30 -2.34 9.59
CA VAL A 73 -12.25 -3.79 9.29
C VAL A 73 -12.41 -4.64 10.56
N ILE A 74 -11.72 -4.28 11.64
CA ILE A 74 -11.85 -4.97 12.95
C ILE A 74 -13.28 -4.84 13.47
N PHE A 75 -13.86 -3.64 13.44
CA PHE A 75 -15.24 -3.41 13.84
C PHE A 75 -16.25 -4.21 12.99
N ALA A 76 -16.09 -4.21 11.66
CA ALA A 76 -16.93 -4.96 10.74
C ALA A 76 -16.85 -6.47 10.99
N THR A 77 -15.68 -6.98 11.39
CA THR A 77 -15.51 -8.40 11.77
C THR A 77 -16.37 -8.75 12.99
N PHE A 78 -16.37 -7.90 14.03
CA PHE A 78 -17.24 -8.11 15.19
C PHE A 78 -18.72 -8.02 14.83
N LEU A 79 -19.12 -7.07 13.98
CA LEU A 79 -20.49 -6.98 13.48
C LEU A 79 -20.89 -8.24 12.69
N GLY A 80 -20.01 -8.77 11.84
CA GLY A 80 -20.25 -10.00 11.09
C GLY A 80 -20.44 -11.21 12.02
N VAL A 81 -19.58 -11.37 13.04
CA VAL A 81 -19.74 -12.43 14.05
C VAL A 81 -21.06 -12.27 14.82
N ALA A 82 -21.44 -11.05 15.17
CA ALA A 82 -22.71 -10.77 15.85
C ALA A 82 -23.92 -11.11 14.96
N ALA A 83 -23.87 -10.78 13.66
CA ALA A 83 -24.91 -11.13 12.69
C ALA A 83 -25.07 -12.66 12.54
N LEU A 84 -23.96 -13.40 12.49
CA LEU A 84 -23.96 -14.87 12.44
C LEU A 84 -24.51 -15.51 13.72
N LYS A 85 -24.25 -14.93 14.89
CA LYS A 85 -24.86 -15.37 16.15
C LYS A 85 -26.36 -15.09 16.16
N LEU A 86 -26.78 -13.89 15.75
CA LEU A 86 -28.20 -13.54 15.64
C LEU A 86 -28.95 -14.47 14.69
N LEU A 87 -28.35 -14.87 13.56
CA LEU A 87 -28.95 -15.85 12.65
C LEU A 87 -29.20 -17.21 13.31
N LYS A 88 -28.31 -17.64 14.22
CA LYS A 88 -28.49 -18.89 14.96
C LYS A 88 -29.56 -18.77 16.04
N ASP A 89 -29.63 -17.63 16.71
CA ASP A 89 -30.54 -17.41 17.84
C ASP A 89 -31.97 -17.02 17.38
N ASP A 90 -32.09 -16.26 16.30
CA ASP A 90 -33.35 -15.77 15.71
C ASP A 90 -33.17 -15.63 14.18
N ALA A 91 -33.40 -16.73 13.46
CA ALA A 91 -33.17 -16.81 12.02
C ALA A 91 -33.89 -15.70 11.22
N PRO A 92 -35.18 -15.39 11.45
CA PRO A 92 -35.85 -14.28 10.75
C PRO A 92 -35.17 -12.92 10.92
N LYS A 93 -34.64 -12.61 12.11
CA LYS A 93 -33.91 -11.34 12.33
C LYS A 93 -32.52 -11.38 11.71
N GLY A 94 -31.81 -12.50 11.83
CA GLY A 94 -30.49 -12.68 11.23
C GLY A 94 -30.52 -12.56 9.70
N GLU A 95 -31.49 -13.19 9.04
CA GLU A 95 -31.68 -13.10 7.59
C GLU A 95 -31.94 -11.66 7.13
N ARG A 96 -32.74 -10.89 7.88
CA ARG A 96 -32.97 -9.46 7.58
C ARG A 96 -31.69 -8.63 7.68
N VAL A 97 -30.84 -8.92 8.67
CA VAL A 97 -29.54 -8.24 8.81
C VAL A 97 -28.63 -8.56 7.63
N LEU A 98 -28.54 -9.83 7.24
CA LEU A 98 -27.72 -10.24 6.10
C LEU A 98 -28.23 -9.64 4.78
N ALA A 99 -29.54 -9.65 4.56
CA ALA A 99 -30.15 -9.03 3.38
C ALA A 99 -29.91 -7.51 3.33
N ALA A 100 -29.95 -6.82 4.47
CA ALA A 100 -29.63 -5.40 4.54
C ALA A 100 -28.16 -5.11 4.18
N ILE A 101 -27.23 -5.92 4.70
CA ILE A 101 -25.79 -5.80 4.38
C ILE A 101 -25.54 -6.06 2.89
N ASP A 102 -26.10 -7.12 2.33
CA ASP A 102 -25.96 -7.49 0.91
C ASP A 102 -26.53 -6.39 -0.02
N THR A 103 -27.71 -5.87 0.34
CA THR A 103 -28.34 -4.76 -0.41
C THR A 103 -27.47 -3.50 -0.36
N LEU A 104 -26.93 -3.14 0.81
CA LEU A 104 -26.06 -1.97 0.96
C LEU A 104 -24.75 -2.15 0.18
N GLN A 105 -24.12 -3.31 0.26
CA GLN A 105 -22.89 -3.62 -0.49
C GLN A 105 -23.13 -3.52 -2.00
N SER A 106 -24.21 -4.12 -2.50
CA SER A 106 -24.59 -4.05 -3.92
C SER A 106 -24.88 -2.62 -4.37
N TRP A 107 -25.52 -1.80 -3.52
CA TRP A 107 -25.80 -0.40 -3.83
C TRP A 107 -24.53 0.45 -3.87
N VAL A 108 -23.61 0.27 -2.91
CA VAL A 108 -22.31 0.95 -2.89
C VAL A 108 -21.49 0.56 -4.12
N MET A 109 -21.48 -0.71 -4.52
CA MET A 109 -20.77 -1.14 -5.72
C MET A 109 -21.31 -0.50 -7.00
N LYS A 110 -22.62 -0.23 -7.10
CA LYS A 110 -23.16 0.58 -8.21
C LYS A 110 -22.61 2.00 -8.20
N LEU A 111 -22.52 2.64 -7.03
CA LEU A 111 -21.93 3.98 -6.91
C LEU A 111 -20.45 3.98 -7.31
N VAL A 112 -19.68 2.98 -6.88
CA VAL A 112 -18.28 2.82 -7.29
C VAL A 112 -18.18 2.74 -8.81
N ARG A 113 -19.02 1.94 -9.47
CA ARG A 113 -19.01 1.83 -10.94
C ARG A 113 -19.28 3.16 -11.64
N LEU A 114 -20.19 3.98 -11.11
CA LEU A 114 -20.42 5.34 -11.64
C LEU A 114 -19.17 6.20 -11.51
N VAL A 115 -18.48 6.16 -10.37
CA VAL A 115 -17.23 6.91 -10.18
C VAL A 115 -16.13 6.41 -11.11
N MET A 116 -16.04 5.10 -11.33
CA MET A 116 -15.03 4.50 -12.22
C MET A 116 -15.22 4.91 -13.68
N GLN A 117 -16.44 5.18 -14.13
CA GLN A 117 -16.67 5.75 -15.48
C GLN A 117 -16.01 7.12 -15.67
N LEU A 118 -15.78 7.86 -14.58
CA LEU A 118 -15.11 9.16 -14.61
C LEU A 118 -13.58 9.06 -14.48
N THR A 119 -13.04 7.87 -14.23
CA THR A 119 -11.60 7.63 -14.07
C THR A 119 -10.75 8.23 -15.19
N PRO A 120 -11.09 8.13 -16.49
CA PRO A 120 -10.24 8.69 -17.54
C PRO A 120 -9.97 10.19 -17.38
N TYR A 121 -10.99 10.95 -16.98
CA TYR A 121 -10.88 12.38 -16.72
C TYR A 121 -10.06 12.66 -15.46
N GLY A 122 -10.27 11.87 -14.40
CA GLY A 122 -9.50 11.96 -13.17
C GLY A 122 -8.01 11.67 -13.39
N VAL A 123 -7.69 10.61 -14.15
CA VAL A 123 -6.32 10.24 -14.52
C VAL A 123 -5.66 11.35 -15.32
N LEU A 124 -6.32 11.89 -16.34
CA LEU A 124 -5.79 13.00 -17.12
C LEU A 124 -5.45 14.21 -16.22
N ALA A 125 -6.36 14.58 -15.32
CA ALA A 125 -6.16 15.70 -14.39
C ALA A 125 -5.01 15.43 -13.41
N LEU A 126 -4.92 14.23 -12.83
CA LEU A 126 -3.86 13.84 -11.90
C LEU A 126 -2.49 13.78 -12.57
N MET A 127 -2.40 13.21 -13.78
CA MET A 127 -1.17 13.18 -14.56
C MET A 127 -0.70 14.58 -14.93
N THR A 128 -1.63 15.44 -15.37
CA THR A 128 -1.34 16.84 -15.68
C THR A 128 -0.78 17.56 -14.43
N LYS A 129 -1.40 17.36 -13.26
CA LYS A 129 -0.91 17.93 -12.00
C LYS A 129 0.49 17.45 -11.64
N VAL A 130 0.78 16.15 -11.81
CA VAL A 130 2.11 15.59 -11.53
C VAL A 130 3.15 16.20 -12.48
N VAL A 131 2.87 16.26 -13.77
CA VAL A 131 3.79 16.83 -14.77
C VAL A 131 4.02 18.32 -14.52
N ALA A 132 2.96 19.09 -14.23
CA ALA A 132 3.05 20.53 -14.01
C ALA A 132 3.74 20.90 -12.68
N GLY A 133 3.60 20.07 -11.64
CA GLY A 133 4.18 20.31 -10.32
C GLY A 133 5.58 19.75 -10.12
N SER A 134 6.10 18.96 -11.07
CA SER A 134 7.43 18.34 -10.95
C SER A 134 8.52 19.25 -11.51
N ASN A 135 9.61 19.43 -10.76
CA ASN A 135 10.77 20.19 -11.21
C ASN A 135 11.74 19.27 -11.96
N LEU A 136 11.94 19.52 -13.26
CA LEU A 136 12.84 18.74 -14.10
C LEU A 136 14.29 18.73 -13.57
N GLN A 137 14.76 19.82 -12.98
CA GLN A 137 16.10 19.89 -12.40
C GLN A 137 16.25 18.94 -11.21
N ASP A 138 15.21 18.81 -10.37
CA ASP A 138 15.22 17.90 -9.23
C ASP A 138 15.15 16.43 -9.69
N ILE A 139 14.38 16.15 -10.74
CA ILE A 139 14.34 14.81 -11.37
C ILE A 139 15.70 14.41 -11.92
N ILE A 140 16.42 15.33 -12.58
CA ILE A 140 17.77 15.03 -13.10
C ILE A 140 18.75 14.78 -11.96
N LYS A 141 18.74 15.63 -10.91
CA LYS A 141 19.61 15.48 -9.74
C LYS A 141 19.37 14.18 -8.97
N LEU A 142 18.12 13.73 -8.89
CA LEU A 142 17.71 12.52 -8.18
C LEU A 142 17.38 11.36 -9.14
N GLY A 143 17.81 11.45 -10.40
CA GLY A 143 17.43 10.51 -11.44
C GLY A 143 17.89 9.08 -11.14
N SER A 144 19.10 8.93 -10.59
CA SER A 144 19.63 7.64 -10.14
C SER A 144 18.75 6.99 -9.08
N PHE A 145 18.25 7.78 -8.11
CA PHE A 145 17.33 7.30 -7.08
C PHE A 145 15.98 6.88 -7.66
N VAL A 146 15.43 7.65 -8.60
CA VAL A 146 14.18 7.31 -9.30
C VAL A 146 14.33 5.99 -10.06
N VAL A 147 15.41 5.84 -10.84
CA VAL A 147 15.68 4.62 -11.62
C VAL A 147 15.86 3.41 -10.71
N ALA A 148 16.67 3.54 -9.65
CA ALA A 148 16.86 2.45 -8.67
C ALA A 148 15.55 2.06 -7.98
N SER A 149 14.71 3.05 -7.66
CA SER A 149 13.39 2.80 -7.06
C SER A 149 12.50 2.00 -8.00
N TYR A 150 12.40 2.40 -9.27
CA TYR A 150 11.60 1.69 -10.27
C TYR A 150 12.15 0.29 -10.56
N LEU A 151 13.47 0.09 -10.57
CA LEU A 151 14.07 -1.24 -10.65
C LEU A 151 13.67 -2.11 -9.46
N GLY A 152 13.75 -1.57 -8.24
CA GLY A 152 13.33 -2.30 -7.04
C GLY A 152 11.84 -2.67 -7.06
N LEU A 153 10.99 -1.78 -7.57
CA LEU A 153 9.57 -2.05 -7.77
C LEU A 153 9.35 -3.18 -8.79
N LEU A 154 10.06 -3.16 -9.92
CA LEU A 154 10.00 -4.23 -10.94
C LEU A 154 10.45 -5.59 -10.37
N ILE A 155 11.52 -5.61 -9.58
CA ILE A 155 11.96 -6.83 -8.88
C ILE A 155 10.84 -7.35 -7.97
N MET A 156 10.15 -6.47 -7.23
CA MET A 156 9.04 -6.88 -6.36
C MET A 156 7.82 -7.38 -7.15
N PHE A 157 7.51 -6.79 -8.31
CA PHE A 157 6.49 -7.34 -9.22
C PHE A 157 6.88 -8.74 -9.72
N ALA A 158 8.16 -8.96 -10.03
CA ALA A 158 8.67 -10.29 -10.37
C ALA A 158 8.55 -11.27 -9.19
N VAL A 159 8.81 -10.84 -7.95
CA VAL A 159 8.57 -11.65 -6.74
C VAL A 159 7.09 -12.02 -6.62
N HIS A 160 6.15 -11.11 -6.83
CA HIS A 160 4.72 -11.45 -6.87
C HIS A 160 4.43 -12.51 -7.94
N GLY A 161 4.98 -12.35 -9.15
CA GLY A 161 4.85 -13.31 -10.23
C GLY A 161 5.42 -14.70 -9.88
N ILE A 162 6.59 -14.77 -9.25
CA ILE A 162 7.19 -16.02 -8.81
C ILE A 162 6.30 -16.71 -7.77
N LEU A 163 5.80 -15.96 -6.78
CA LEU A 163 4.89 -16.51 -5.77
C LEU A 163 3.61 -17.08 -6.41
N LEU A 164 3.03 -16.38 -7.39
CA LEU A 164 1.88 -16.87 -8.14
C LEU A 164 2.21 -18.15 -8.92
N GLY A 165 3.34 -18.18 -9.64
CA GLY A 165 3.77 -19.31 -10.44
C GLY A 165 4.02 -20.58 -9.62
N ILE A 166 4.68 -20.46 -8.47
CA ILE A 166 4.91 -21.58 -7.54
C ILE A 166 3.58 -22.15 -7.01
N ASN A 167 2.54 -21.32 -6.93
CA ASN A 167 1.21 -21.71 -6.44
C ASN A 167 0.22 -22.02 -7.57
N GLY A 168 0.71 -22.31 -8.78
CA GLY A 168 -0.12 -22.79 -9.89
C GLY A 168 -0.98 -21.71 -10.57
N VAL A 169 -0.70 -20.43 -10.32
CA VAL A 169 -1.34 -19.31 -11.02
C VAL A 169 -0.38 -18.77 -12.07
N SER A 170 -0.79 -18.77 -13.34
CA SER A 170 0.01 -18.21 -14.43
C SER A 170 0.25 -16.71 -14.20
N PRO A 171 1.50 -16.25 -14.00
CA PRO A 171 1.78 -14.84 -13.68
C PRO A 171 1.36 -13.90 -14.83
N LEU A 172 1.56 -14.34 -16.07
CA LEU A 172 1.22 -13.56 -17.25
C LEU A 172 -0.30 -13.35 -17.36
N LYS A 173 -1.09 -14.41 -17.13
CA LYS A 173 -2.56 -14.32 -17.11
C LYS A 173 -3.03 -13.43 -15.96
N TYR A 174 -2.47 -13.61 -14.77
CA TYR A 174 -2.77 -12.79 -13.61
C TYR A 174 -2.55 -11.30 -13.89
N PHE A 175 -1.35 -10.90 -14.35
CA PHE A 175 -1.04 -9.50 -14.57
C PHE A 175 -1.88 -8.87 -15.69
N ARG A 176 -2.26 -9.64 -16.72
CA ARG A 176 -3.20 -9.18 -17.75
C ARG A 176 -4.58 -8.87 -17.12
N LYS A 177 -5.10 -9.77 -16.30
CA LYS A 177 -6.41 -9.65 -15.65
C LYS A 177 -6.49 -8.45 -14.71
N VAL A 178 -5.43 -8.20 -13.93
CA VAL A 178 -5.39 -7.10 -12.95
C VAL A 178 -4.87 -5.77 -13.50
N TRP A 179 -4.44 -5.73 -14.76
CA TRP A 179 -3.82 -4.53 -15.37
C TRP A 179 -4.62 -3.24 -15.16
N PRO A 180 -5.96 -3.21 -15.36
CA PRO A 180 -6.73 -1.98 -15.16
C PRO A 180 -6.65 -1.44 -13.73
N VAL A 181 -6.63 -2.34 -12.74
CA VAL A 181 -6.50 -1.98 -11.31
C VAL A 181 -5.13 -1.38 -11.04
N LEU A 182 -4.07 -1.99 -11.59
CA LEU A 182 -2.71 -1.49 -11.43
C LEU A 182 -2.52 -0.12 -12.08
N THR A 183 -3.10 0.10 -13.27
CA THR A 183 -3.05 1.41 -13.93
C THR A 183 -3.82 2.48 -13.17
N PHE A 184 -4.97 2.13 -12.58
CA PHE A 184 -5.72 3.04 -11.72
C PHE A 184 -4.93 3.38 -10.45
N ALA A 185 -4.36 2.38 -9.78
CA ALA A 185 -3.54 2.58 -8.59
C ALA A 185 -2.30 3.45 -8.89
N PHE A 186 -1.65 3.21 -10.02
CA PHE A 186 -0.48 3.97 -10.48
C PHE A 186 -0.81 5.46 -10.65
N THR A 187 -1.91 5.76 -11.33
CA THR A 187 -2.29 7.13 -11.68
C THR A 187 -2.99 7.87 -10.53
N SER A 188 -3.83 7.18 -9.77
CA SER A 188 -4.55 7.74 -8.61
C SER A 188 -3.63 7.98 -7.42
N ARG A 189 -2.54 7.20 -7.30
CA ARG A 189 -1.64 7.20 -6.14
C ARG A 189 -2.37 6.94 -4.81
N SER A 190 -3.42 6.12 -4.86
CA SER A 190 -4.22 5.78 -3.68
C SER A 190 -4.58 4.30 -3.65
N SER A 191 -4.03 3.59 -2.66
CA SER A 191 -4.38 2.18 -2.41
C SER A 191 -5.82 2.08 -1.89
N ALA A 192 -6.23 3.00 -1.02
CA ALA A 192 -7.58 3.07 -0.48
C ALA A 192 -8.64 3.30 -1.57
N ALA A 193 -8.40 4.23 -2.51
CA ALA A 193 -9.33 4.46 -3.63
C ALA A 193 -9.42 3.26 -4.59
N SER A 194 -8.40 2.42 -4.62
CA SER A 194 -8.35 1.23 -5.47
C SER A 194 -9.05 0.01 -4.86
N ILE A 195 -9.48 0.06 -3.59
CA ILE A 195 -10.10 -1.10 -2.89
C ILE A 195 -11.27 -1.68 -3.69
N PRO A 196 -12.27 -0.90 -4.15
CA PRO A 196 -13.42 -1.50 -4.82
C PRO A 196 -13.06 -2.20 -6.13
N LEU A 197 -12.20 -1.57 -6.95
CA LEU A 197 -11.73 -2.12 -8.22
C LEU A 197 -10.84 -3.36 -8.00
N ASN A 198 -10.07 -3.36 -6.92
CA ASN A 198 -9.28 -4.51 -6.47
C ASN A 198 -10.17 -5.70 -6.08
N VAL A 199 -11.22 -5.48 -5.27
CA VAL A 199 -12.19 -6.52 -4.91
C VAL A 199 -12.91 -7.05 -6.15
N GLU A 200 -13.33 -6.18 -7.07
CA GLU A 200 -14.01 -6.59 -8.30
C GLU A 200 -13.09 -7.41 -9.21
N ALA A 201 -11.82 -7.02 -9.39
CA ALA A 201 -10.86 -7.80 -10.16
C ALA A 201 -10.58 -9.17 -9.53
N GLN A 202 -10.39 -9.22 -8.21
CA GLN A 202 -10.18 -10.50 -7.51
C GLN A 202 -11.39 -11.43 -7.65
N THR A 203 -12.59 -10.92 -7.47
CA THR A 203 -13.83 -11.74 -7.53
C THR A 203 -14.22 -12.12 -8.95
N ARG A 204 -14.26 -11.15 -9.87
CA ARG A 204 -14.81 -11.32 -11.23
C ARG A 204 -13.81 -11.81 -12.25
N ARG A 205 -12.50 -11.60 -12.03
CA ARG A 205 -11.46 -12.03 -12.98
C ARG A 205 -10.55 -13.11 -12.44
N LEU A 206 -10.27 -13.11 -11.14
CA LEU A 206 -9.35 -14.09 -10.53
C LEU A 206 -10.07 -15.25 -9.83
N GLY A 207 -11.40 -15.23 -9.74
CA GLY A 207 -12.18 -16.30 -9.10
C GLY A 207 -11.97 -16.38 -7.58
N VAL A 208 -11.52 -15.30 -6.94
CA VAL A 208 -11.29 -15.25 -5.50
C VAL A 208 -12.64 -15.01 -4.78
N PRO A 209 -13.00 -15.78 -3.74
CA PRO A 209 -14.19 -15.52 -2.94
C PRO A 209 -14.22 -14.09 -2.39
N GLU A 210 -15.40 -13.47 -2.38
CA GLU A 210 -15.56 -12.06 -2.02
C GLU A 210 -15.06 -11.75 -0.60
N SER A 211 -15.24 -12.66 0.35
CA SER A 211 -14.74 -12.51 1.72
C SER A 211 -13.22 -12.39 1.78
N ILE A 212 -12.50 -13.21 1.00
CA ILE A 212 -11.04 -13.17 0.89
C ILE A 212 -10.61 -11.91 0.15
N ALA A 213 -11.24 -11.60 -0.98
CA ALA A 213 -10.92 -10.44 -1.79
C ALA A 213 -11.08 -9.13 -1.00
N SER A 214 -12.22 -8.96 -0.34
CA SER A 214 -12.55 -7.77 0.47
C SER A 214 -11.60 -7.60 1.65
N PHE A 215 -11.29 -8.69 2.35
CA PHE A 215 -10.35 -8.66 3.47
C PHE A 215 -8.94 -8.34 2.99
N ALA A 216 -8.44 -9.04 1.97
CA ALA A 216 -7.10 -8.83 1.42
C ALA A 216 -6.94 -7.40 0.87
N ALA A 217 -7.91 -6.89 0.12
CA ALA A 217 -7.87 -5.54 -0.45
C ALA A 217 -7.87 -4.45 0.64
N SER A 218 -8.78 -4.56 1.62
CA SER A 218 -8.92 -3.54 2.67
C SER A 218 -7.76 -3.58 3.67
N PHE A 219 -7.38 -4.77 4.13
CA PHE A 219 -6.30 -4.94 5.08
C PHE A 219 -4.94 -4.64 4.45
N GLY A 220 -4.72 -5.11 3.21
CA GLY A 220 -3.51 -4.86 2.43
C GLY A 220 -3.33 -3.40 2.00
N ALA A 221 -4.40 -2.59 2.02
CA ALA A 221 -4.27 -1.15 1.83
C ALA A 221 -3.55 -0.48 3.02
N THR A 222 -3.54 -1.07 4.22
CA THR A 222 -2.95 -0.48 5.43
C THR A 222 -1.82 -1.28 6.09
N ILE A 223 -1.67 -2.54 5.72
CA ILE A 223 -0.64 -3.44 6.27
C ILE A 223 0.06 -4.17 5.15
N GLY A 224 1.37 -4.40 5.30
CA GLY A 224 2.13 -5.18 4.33
C GLY A 224 2.36 -4.44 3.01
N GLN A 225 2.43 -3.11 3.05
CA GLN A 225 2.69 -2.27 1.88
C GLN A 225 4.13 -2.44 1.39
N ASN A 226 4.33 -3.33 0.42
CA ASN A 226 5.64 -3.66 -0.14
C ASN A 226 6.42 -2.44 -0.66
N GLY A 227 5.77 -1.51 -1.36
CA GLY A 227 6.40 -0.31 -1.88
C GLY A 227 6.61 0.77 -0.83
N CYS A 228 5.52 1.18 -0.15
CA CYS A 228 5.53 2.34 0.74
C CYS A 228 6.19 2.07 2.10
N ALA A 229 5.91 0.91 2.70
CA ALA A 229 6.44 0.57 4.02
C ALA A 229 7.65 -0.36 3.95
N GLY A 230 7.80 -1.15 2.89
CA GLY A 230 8.90 -2.10 2.75
C GLY A 230 10.12 -1.53 2.04
N LEU A 231 9.96 -1.23 0.76
CA LEU A 231 11.07 -0.89 -0.14
C LEU A 231 11.60 0.52 0.11
N TYR A 232 10.72 1.52 0.14
CA TYR A 232 11.12 2.93 0.23
C TYR A 232 11.90 3.28 1.52
N PRO A 233 11.39 3.02 2.74
CA PRO A 233 12.13 3.37 3.96
C PRO A 233 13.43 2.57 4.11
N ALA A 234 13.48 1.34 3.59
CA ALA A 234 14.74 0.57 3.56
C ALA A 234 15.77 1.22 2.64
N MET A 235 15.37 1.70 1.46
CA MET A 235 16.26 2.45 0.58
C MET A 235 16.81 3.71 1.27
N LEU A 236 15.94 4.46 1.96
CA LEU A 236 16.36 5.66 2.69
C LEU A 236 17.34 5.34 3.82
N ALA A 237 17.06 4.31 4.62
CA ALA A 237 17.93 3.92 5.71
C ALA A 237 19.33 3.56 5.22
N VAL A 238 19.42 2.82 4.11
CA VAL A 238 20.70 2.44 3.49
C VAL A 238 21.46 3.64 2.94
N MET A 239 20.78 4.64 2.38
CA MET A 239 21.43 5.87 1.91
C MET A 239 21.96 6.73 3.05
N VAL A 240 21.26 6.78 4.19
CA VAL A 240 21.61 7.63 5.33
C VAL A 240 22.67 7.00 6.24
N ALA A 241 22.69 5.66 6.36
CA ALA A 241 23.61 4.95 7.25
C ALA A 241 25.10 5.38 7.11
N PRO A 242 25.68 5.51 5.91
CA PRO A 242 27.06 5.97 5.75
C PRO A 242 27.33 7.36 6.33
N THR A 243 26.37 8.28 6.24
CA THR A 243 26.53 9.67 6.73
C THR A 243 26.72 9.77 8.25
N VAL A 244 26.33 8.73 8.98
CA VAL A 244 26.49 8.62 10.44
C VAL A 244 27.51 7.54 10.83
N GLY A 245 28.32 7.08 9.87
CA GLY A 245 29.38 6.08 10.08
C GLY A 245 28.88 4.64 10.25
N ILE A 246 27.63 4.34 9.89
CA ILE A 246 27.07 2.99 9.94
C ILE A 246 27.34 2.29 8.61
N ASN A 247 27.83 1.05 8.66
CA ASN A 247 28.00 0.19 7.48
C ASN A 247 26.65 -0.42 7.07
N PRO A 248 26.05 -0.02 5.92
CA PRO A 248 24.75 -0.54 5.50
C PRO A 248 24.79 -1.99 4.97
N LEU A 249 25.99 -2.56 4.81
CA LEU A 249 26.20 -3.95 4.38
C LEU A 249 26.36 -4.92 5.57
N ASP A 250 26.40 -4.41 6.80
CA ASP A 250 26.49 -5.27 7.98
C ASP A 250 25.24 -6.18 8.10
N PRO A 251 25.40 -7.52 8.14
CA PRO A 251 24.27 -8.44 8.18
C PRO A 251 23.37 -8.24 9.41
N MET A 252 23.94 -7.88 10.56
CA MET A 252 23.16 -7.64 11.78
C MET A 252 22.30 -6.39 11.62
N TRP A 253 22.89 -5.29 11.14
CA TRP A 253 22.17 -4.07 10.83
C TRP A 253 21.06 -4.28 9.79
N ILE A 254 21.31 -5.04 8.72
CA ILE A 254 20.29 -5.40 7.72
C ILE A 254 19.15 -6.19 8.36
N ALA A 255 19.46 -7.16 9.22
CA ALA A 255 18.44 -7.93 9.93
C ALA A 255 17.58 -7.04 10.83
N THR A 256 18.19 -6.11 11.56
CA THR A 256 17.49 -5.10 12.37
C THR A 256 16.60 -4.22 11.52
N LEU A 257 17.10 -3.71 10.39
CA LEU A 257 16.33 -2.90 9.45
C LEU A 257 15.11 -3.65 8.91
N VAL A 258 15.30 -4.91 8.47
CA VAL A 258 14.21 -5.76 7.97
C VAL A 258 13.16 -5.99 9.07
N GLY A 259 13.59 -6.24 10.30
CA GLY A 259 12.69 -6.42 11.45
C GLY A 259 11.85 -5.17 11.72
N ILE A 260 12.51 -4.00 11.84
CA ILE A 260 11.84 -2.72 12.08
C ILE A 260 10.87 -2.37 10.94
N VAL A 261 11.32 -2.48 9.69
CA VAL A 261 10.49 -2.22 8.50
C VAL A 261 9.25 -3.14 8.47
N THR A 262 9.42 -4.41 8.83
CA THR A 262 8.32 -5.38 8.84
C THR A 262 7.29 -5.00 9.90
N VAL A 263 7.72 -4.70 11.12
CA VAL A 263 6.83 -4.29 12.22
C VAL A 263 6.17 -2.95 11.92
N SER A 264 6.93 -1.96 11.45
CA SER A 264 6.42 -0.63 11.13
C SER A 264 5.44 -0.64 9.96
N SER A 265 5.46 -1.67 9.10
CA SER A 265 4.49 -1.80 8.01
C SER A 265 3.06 -2.02 8.50
N ALA A 266 2.88 -2.48 9.74
CA ALA A 266 1.57 -2.56 10.37
C ALA A 266 1.14 -1.15 10.83
N GLY A 267 0.23 -0.50 10.10
CA GLY A 267 -0.31 0.81 10.49
C GLY A 267 0.17 1.99 9.66
N VAL A 268 0.86 1.74 8.54
CA VAL A 268 1.06 2.76 7.51
C VAL A 268 -0.22 2.89 6.69
N ALA A 269 -0.88 4.05 6.80
CA ALA A 269 -2.14 4.30 6.11
C ALA A 269 -2.00 4.20 4.58
N GLY A 270 -3.00 3.62 3.92
CA GLY A 270 -3.09 3.46 2.45
C GLY A 270 -3.39 4.71 1.64
N VAL A 271 -3.22 5.89 2.25
CA VAL A 271 -3.51 7.19 1.67
C VAL A 271 -2.21 7.93 1.33
N GLY A 272 -2.29 8.94 0.45
CA GLY A 272 -1.13 9.69 -0.04
C GLY A 272 -0.20 10.16 1.09
N GLY A 273 1.11 10.03 0.89
CA GLY A 273 2.12 10.32 1.91
C GLY A 273 2.46 9.15 2.86
N GLY A 274 1.84 7.97 2.70
CA GLY A 274 2.11 6.79 3.54
C GLY A 274 3.60 6.38 3.61
N ALA A 275 4.33 6.49 2.50
CA ALA A 275 5.76 6.17 2.49
C ALA A 275 6.63 7.16 3.29
N THR A 276 6.21 8.43 3.35
CA THR A 276 6.83 9.45 4.20
C THR A 276 6.63 9.10 5.67
N PHE A 277 5.41 8.73 6.06
CA PHE A 277 5.13 8.26 7.42
C PHE A 277 5.95 7.01 7.78
N ALA A 278 6.03 6.03 6.88
CA ALA A 278 6.85 4.85 7.10
C ALA A 278 8.32 5.20 7.33
N ALA A 279 8.89 6.12 6.54
CA ALA A 279 10.26 6.59 6.73
C ALA A 279 10.46 7.32 8.07
N LEU A 280 9.48 8.13 8.51
CA LEU A 280 9.53 8.82 9.80
C LEU A 280 9.41 7.89 11.01
N ILE A 281 8.95 6.65 10.83
CA ILE A 281 8.98 5.60 11.85
C ILE A 281 10.32 4.86 11.80
N VAL A 282 10.71 4.39 10.60
CA VAL A 282 11.87 3.51 10.42
C VAL A 282 13.19 4.23 10.70
N LEU A 283 13.39 5.45 10.19
CA LEU A 283 14.68 6.15 10.33
C LEU A 283 15.00 6.44 11.82
N PRO A 284 14.11 7.04 12.62
CA PRO A 284 14.39 7.24 14.04
C PRO A 284 14.56 5.93 14.82
N ALA A 285 13.77 4.90 14.51
CA ALA A 285 13.91 3.58 15.14
C ALA A 285 15.26 2.91 14.86
N MET A 286 15.89 3.25 13.73
CA MET A 286 17.24 2.84 13.35
C MET A 286 18.34 3.80 13.87
N GLY A 287 17.98 4.86 14.60
CA GLY A 287 18.91 5.90 15.06
C GLY A 287 19.40 6.83 13.94
N LEU A 288 18.68 6.91 12.82
CA LEU A 288 19.05 7.69 11.64
C LEU A 288 18.28 9.02 11.57
N PRO A 289 18.91 10.10 11.06
CA PRO A 289 18.23 11.37 10.84
C PRO A 289 17.18 11.27 9.73
N VAL A 290 16.09 12.03 9.87
CA VAL A 290 15.00 12.11 8.88
C VAL A 290 15.24 13.13 7.77
N THR A 291 16.44 13.72 7.74
CA THR A 291 16.84 14.80 6.83
C THR A 291 16.64 14.44 5.36
N LEU A 292 16.90 13.19 5.00
CA LEU A 292 16.76 12.70 3.62
C LEU A 292 15.31 12.67 3.14
N VAL A 293 14.34 12.55 4.05
CA VAL A 293 12.91 12.54 3.71
C VAL A 293 12.53 13.85 3.03
N ALA A 294 12.98 14.99 3.54
CA ALA A 294 12.65 16.30 2.97
C ALA A 294 13.27 16.56 1.60
N LEU A 295 14.49 16.04 1.37
CA LEU A 295 15.18 16.12 0.09
C LEU A 295 14.41 15.37 -1.01
N LEU A 296 13.82 14.22 -0.67
CA LEU A 296 13.15 13.35 -1.63
C LEU A 296 11.68 13.69 -1.85
N ILE A 297 11.10 14.64 -1.10
CA ILE A 297 9.73 15.15 -1.34
C ILE A 297 9.56 15.63 -2.79
N SER A 298 10.59 16.21 -3.40
CA SER A 298 10.50 16.73 -4.78
C SER A 298 10.26 15.66 -5.83
N VAL A 299 10.70 14.42 -5.60
CA VAL A 299 10.50 13.28 -6.53
C VAL A 299 9.46 12.28 -6.02
N GLU A 300 8.91 12.53 -4.83
CA GLU A 300 7.91 11.68 -4.20
C GLU A 300 6.68 11.43 -5.09
N PRO A 301 6.09 12.44 -5.77
CA PRO A 301 4.96 12.22 -6.66
C PRO A 301 5.21 11.19 -7.76
N LEU A 302 6.43 11.12 -8.29
CA LEU A 302 6.80 10.25 -9.40
C LEU A 302 7.01 8.79 -8.96
N ILE A 303 7.64 8.59 -7.80
CA ILE A 303 7.92 7.26 -7.26
C ILE A 303 6.66 6.67 -6.60
N ASP A 304 5.80 7.53 -6.05
CA ASP A 304 4.57 7.13 -5.36
C ASP A 304 3.59 6.36 -6.27
N MET A 305 3.57 6.71 -7.55
CA MET A 305 2.79 6.01 -8.58
C MET A 305 3.13 4.51 -8.61
N GLY A 306 4.41 4.19 -8.78
CA GLY A 306 4.88 2.80 -8.83
C GLY A 306 4.71 2.07 -7.50
N ARG A 307 4.99 2.74 -6.36
CA ARG A 307 4.81 2.14 -5.02
C ARG A 307 3.35 1.78 -4.75
N THR A 308 2.42 2.66 -5.11
CA THR A 308 0.98 2.41 -4.93
C THR A 308 0.52 1.23 -5.75
N ALA A 309 0.89 1.17 -7.04
CA ALA A 309 0.58 0.03 -7.89
C ALA A 309 1.14 -1.28 -7.33
N LEU A 310 2.37 -1.28 -6.80
CA LEU A 310 2.97 -2.45 -6.18
C LEU A 310 2.23 -2.88 -4.90
N ASN A 311 1.81 -1.94 -4.05
CA ASN A 311 1.04 -2.26 -2.83
C ASN A 311 -0.30 -2.92 -3.19
N VAL A 312 -1.02 -2.35 -4.16
CA VAL A 312 -2.30 -2.90 -4.65
C VAL A 312 -2.10 -4.27 -5.31
N SER A 313 -1.01 -4.47 -6.05
CA SER A 313 -0.62 -5.79 -6.56
C SER A 313 -0.34 -6.78 -5.43
N GLY A 314 0.31 -6.35 -4.36
CA GLY A 314 0.63 -7.19 -3.20
C GLY A 314 -0.62 -7.69 -2.49
N SER A 315 -1.62 -6.82 -2.30
CA SER A 315 -2.89 -7.20 -1.66
C SER A 315 -3.70 -8.18 -2.52
N MET A 316 -3.76 -7.97 -3.85
CA MET A 316 -4.39 -8.94 -4.76
C MET A 316 -3.64 -10.29 -4.79
N THR A 317 -2.30 -10.25 -4.74
CA THR A 317 -1.48 -11.47 -4.70
C THR A 317 -1.78 -12.24 -3.42
N ALA A 318 -1.83 -11.57 -2.27
CA ALA A 318 -2.16 -12.19 -0.99
C ALA A 318 -3.56 -12.86 -1.00
N GLY A 319 -4.58 -12.17 -1.54
CA GLY A 319 -5.92 -12.75 -1.65
C GLY A 319 -5.98 -13.95 -2.61
N THR A 320 -5.30 -13.86 -3.75
CA THR A 320 -5.21 -14.95 -4.72
C THR A 320 -4.52 -16.18 -4.14
N LEU A 321 -3.35 -16.01 -3.51
CA LEU A 321 -2.61 -17.10 -2.89
C LEU A 321 -3.40 -17.75 -1.75
N THR A 322 -4.05 -16.93 -0.91
CA THR A 322 -4.92 -17.43 0.16
C THR A 322 -6.05 -18.29 -0.40
N SER A 323 -6.71 -17.82 -1.46
CA SER A 323 -7.78 -18.56 -2.13
C SER A 323 -7.28 -19.89 -2.72
N GLN A 324 -6.08 -19.90 -3.32
CA GLN A 324 -5.46 -21.12 -3.86
C GLN A 324 -5.12 -22.12 -2.75
N TRP A 325 -4.51 -21.67 -1.65
CA TRP A 325 -4.16 -22.52 -0.52
C TRP A 325 -5.39 -23.10 0.18
N LEU A 326 -6.47 -22.33 0.26
CA LEU A 326 -7.76 -22.79 0.79
C LEU A 326 -8.56 -23.62 -0.22
N LYS A 327 -8.09 -23.75 -1.47
CA LYS A 327 -8.78 -24.43 -2.58
C LYS A 327 -10.18 -23.87 -2.85
N GLN A 328 -10.35 -22.57 -2.68
CA GLN A 328 -11.62 -21.86 -2.88
C GLN A 328 -11.63 -21.04 -4.18
N THR A 329 -10.55 -21.06 -4.95
CA THR A 329 -10.48 -20.33 -6.21
C THR A 329 -11.39 -20.97 -7.26
N ASP A 330 -12.28 -20.16 -7.84
CA ASP A 330 -13.03 -20.55 -9.02
C ASP A 330 -12.08 -20.60 -10.22
N LYS A 331 -11.67 -21.81 -10.58
CA LYS A 331 -10.77 -22.04 -11.71
C LYS A 331 -11.41 -21.72 -13.06
N ALA A 332 -12.73 -21.82 -13.20
CA ALA A 332 -13.38 -21.48 -14.46
C ALA A 332 -13.22 -19.98 -14.77
N ILE A 333 -13.34 -19.13 -13.74
CA ILE A 333 -13.09 -17.69 -13.86
C ILE A 333 -11.60 -17.39 -14.05
N LEU A 334 -10.74 -18.02 -13.24
CA LEU A 334 -9.30 -17.78 -13.31
C LEU A 334 -8.70 -18.20 -14.66
N ASP A 335 -9.18 -19.32 -15.22
CA ASP A 335 -8.66 -19.88 -16.47
C ASP A 335 -9.35 -19.30 -17.72
N SER A 336 -10.44 -18.55 -17.57
CA SER A 336 -11.10 -17.89 -18.72
C SER A 336 -10.14 -16.94 -19.44
N GLU A 337 -10.17 -16.97 -20.77
CA GLU A 337 -9.53 -15.96 -21.63
C GLU A 337 -10.42 -14.72 -21.75
N ASP A 338 -11.74 -14.89 -21.58
CA ASP A 338 -12.70 -13.79 -21.53
C ASP A 338 -12.66 -13.15 -20.14
N ASP A 339 -12.05 -11.98 -20.06
CA ASP A 339 -12.11 -11.17 -18.86
C ASP A 339 -13.48 -10.53 -18.77
N ALA A 340 -14.22 -10.83 -17.69
CA ALA A 340 -15.41 -10.07 -17.36
C ALA A 340 -15.05 -8.58 -17.42
N GLU A 341 -15.88 -7.80 -18.13
CA GLU A 341 -15.73 -6.36 -18.14
C GLU A 341 -15.75 -5.88 -16.68
N LEU A 342 -14.60 -5.43 -16.20
CA LEU A 342 -14.61 -4.40 -15.17
C LEU A 342 -15.27 -3.19 -15.83
N ALA A 343 -15.81 -2.23 -15.08
CA ALA A 343 -16.59 -1.11 -15.61
C ALA A 343 -15.80 -0.10 -16.49
N HIS A 344 -14.90 -0.61 -17.33
CA HIS A 344 -13.92 0.00 -18.19
C HIS A 344 -13.91 -0.57 -19.61
N HIS A 345 -15.04 -1.13 -20.05
CA HIS A 345 -15.39 -1.20 -21.46
C HIS A 345 -16.80 -0.62 -21.64
#